data_AF-A0A7J3V1N2-F1
#
_entry.id   AF-A0A7J3V1N2-F1
#
_cell.length_a   1.000
_cell.length_b   1.000
_cell.length_c   1.000
_cell.angle_alpha   90.00
_cell.angle_beta   90.00
_cell.angle_gamma   90.00
#
_symmetry.space_group_name_H-M   'P 1'
#
loop_
_entity.id
_entity.type
_entity.pdbx_description
1 polymer ?
#
loop_
_entity_poly.entity_id
_entity_poly.type
_entity_poly.pdbx_seq_one_letter_code
_entity_poly.pdbx_strand_id
1 'polypeptide(L)'
;MGTVTVWTIGHSNRSTNAFLELLKEHEIQVLVDVRSFPTSKVEHFKKENMEKWLPENGIEYVWLGKELGGYRKGGYKKHMRTKLFREGVKKLLEIAAQKRTCIMCMETNPKYCHRRFIAAHLERKGVKVIHIIAKGQQNLIHMI
;
A
#
# COMPACT_ATOMS: atom_id res chain seq x y z
N MET A 1 8.95 -21.66 7.78
CA MET A 1 9.20 -20.22 7.53
C MET A 1 7.85 -19.56 7.29
N GLY A 2 7.50 -18.53 8.06
CA GLY A 2 6.19 -17.89 7.94
C GLY A 2 6.02 -17.20 6.59
N THR A 3 4.83 -17.29 6.01
CA THR A 3 4.49 -16.59 4.77
C THR A 3 4.50 -15.08 5.00
N VAL A 4 5.31 -14.33 4.25
CA VAL A 4 5.28 -12.85 4.29
C VAL A 4 3.87 -12.37 3.96
N THR A 5 3.35 -11.42 4.74
CA THR A 5 2.03 -10.83 4.52
C THR A 5 2.15 -9.34 4.22
N VAL A 6 1.41 -8.86 3.23
CA VAL A 6 1.32 -7.44 2.86
C VAL A 6 -0.14 -7.01 2.86
N TRP A 7 -0.44 -5.91 3.54
CA TRP A 7 -1.76 -5.31 3.54
C TRP A 7 -1.88 -4.28 2.43
N THR A 8 -3.09 -3.94 2.03
CA THR A 8 -3.34 -2.82 1.12
C THR A 8 -4.49 -1.96 1.61
N ILE A 9 -4.40 -0.65 1.43
CA ILE A 9 -5.48 0.28 1.81
C ILE A 9 -5.68 1.38 0.75
N GLY A 10 -6.91 1.88 0.65
CA GLY A 10 -7.27 3.08 -0.11
C GLY A 10 -7.66 4.21 0.81
N HIS A 11 -7.06 5.39 0.63
CA HIS A 11 -7.31 6.52 1.52
C HIS A 11 -8.63 7.25 1.21
N SER A 12 -9.03 7.30 -0.05
CA SER A 12 -10.20 8.04 -0.54
C SER A 12 -10.30 9.43 0.11
N ASN A 13 -11.43 9.75 0.73
CA ASN A 13 -11.70 10.95 1.50
C ASN A 13 -11.86 10.67 3.01
N ARG A 14 -11.27 9.58 3.52
CA ARG A 14 -11.34 9.25 4.96
C ARG A 14 -10.72 10.35 5.81
N SER A 15 -11.28 10.59 7.00
CA SER A 15 -10.60 11.42 8.01
C SER A 15 -9.33 10.73 8.51
N THR A 16 -8.41 11.49 9.11
CA THR A 16 -7.19 10.94 9.73
C THR A 16 -7.54 9.85 10.76
N ASN A 17 -8.52 10.09 11.64
CA ASN A 17 -8.93 9.13 12.67
C ASN A 17 -9.49 7.84 12.06
N ALA A 18 -10.41 7.94 11.10
CA ALA A 18 -10.99 6.76 10.47
C ALA A 18 -9.93 5.93 9.72
N PHE A 19 -8.93 6.59 9.13
CA PHE A 19 -7.83 5.90 8.46
C PHE A 19 -6.86 5.26 9.46
N LEU A 20 -6.51 5.97 10.54
CA LEU A 20 -5.69 5.46 11.63
C LEU A 20 -6.31 4.24 12.31
N GLU A 21 -7.61 4.26 12.59
CA GLU A 21 -8.31 3.12 13.17
C GLU A 21 -8.15 1.85 12.33
N LEU A 22 -8.28 1.96 11.01
CA LEU A 22 -8.08 0.83 10.10
C LEU A 22 -6.64 0.30 10.13
N LEU A 23 -5.65 1.20 10.20
CA LEU A 23 -4.25 0.77 10.29
C LEU A 23 -3.95 0.10 11.64
N LYS A 24 -4.48 0.65 12.74
CA LYS A 24 -4.29 0.13 14.09
C LYS A 24 -5.00 -1.20 14.31
N GLU A 25 -6.22 -1.38 13.79
CA GLU A 25 -6.96 -2.65 13.84
C GLU A 25 -6.17 -3.80 13.20
N HIS A 26 -5.39 -3.50 12.16
CA HIS A 26 -4.52 -4.46 11.50
C HIS A 26 -3.06 -4.39 11.96
N GLU A 27 -2.76 -3.67 13.04
CA GLU A 27 -1.42 -3.55 13.64
C GLU A 27 -0.34 -3.13 12.62
N ILE A 28 -0.70 -2.26 11.68
CA ILE A 28 0.22 -1.81 10.64
C ILE A 28 1.32 -0.94 11.26
N GLN A 29 2.57 -1.31 10.99
CA GLN A 29 3.76 -0.61 11.48
C GLN A 29 4.38 0.29 10.39
N VAL A 30 4.22 -0.08 9.11
CA VAL A 30 4.75 0.69 7.98
C VAL A 30 3.68 0.88 6.91
N LEU A 31 3.43 2.13 6.54
CA LEU A 31 2.61 2.49 5.39
C LEU A 31 3.50 2.86 4.20
N VAL A 32 3.44 2.04 3.15
CA VAL A 32 4.16 2.25 1.90
C VAL A 32 3.24 2.94 0.89
N ASP A 33 3.48 4.21 0.61
CA ASP A 33 2.73 4.97 -0.38
C ASP A 33 3.22 4.64 -1.80
N VAL A 34 2.33 4.02 -2.59
CA VAL A 34 2.61 3.63 -3.98
C VAL A 34 1.95 4.57 -5.00
N ARG A 35 1.53 5.78 -4.59
CA ARG A 35 1.06 6.81 -5.53
C ARG A 35 2.23 7.39 -6.30
N SER A 36 2.12 7.49 -7.63
CA SER A 36 3.16 8.12 -8.48
C SER A 36 3.46 9.55 -8.04
N PHE A 37 2.41 10.29 -7.69
CA PHE A 37 2.48 11.63 -7.14
C PHE A 37 1.71 11.58 -5.83
N PRO A 38 2.38 11.65 -4.67
CA PRO A 38 1.74 11.51 -3.37
C PRO A 38 1.09 12.83 -2.92
N THR A 39 0.28 13.40 -3.81
CA THR A 39 -0.54 14.60 -3.58
C THR A 39 -2.00 14.19 -3.41
N SER A 40 -2.81 15.06 -2.81
CA SER A 40 -4.23 14.80 -2.53
C SER A 40 -5.01 16.11 -2.41
N LYS A 41 -6.31 16.07 -2.73
CA LYS A 41 -7.27 17.15 -2.40
C LYS A 41 -7.59 17.19 -0.89
N VAL A 42 -7.39 16.07 -0.22
CA VAL A 42 -7.58 15.92 1.23
C VAL A 42 -6.23 16.13 1.90
N GLU A 43 -6.11 17.20 2.68
CA GLU A 43 -4.82 17.72 3.13
C GLU A 43 -3.95 16.69 3.86
N HIS A 44 -4.53 15.97 4.83
CA HIS A 44 -3.76 15.01 5.61
C HIS A 44 -3.23 13.82 4.79
N PHE A 45 -3.66 13.63 3.55
CA PHE A 45 -3.09 12.63 2.64
C PHE A 45 -2.04 13.18 1.67
N LYS A 46 -1.62 14.44 1.79
CA LYS A 46 -0.41 14.91 1.12
C LYS A 46 0.84 14.34 1.80
N LYS A 47 1.86 14.02 1.02
CA LYS A 47 3.11 13.39 1.50
C LYS A 47 3.70 14.12 2.69
N GLU A 48 3.85 15.44 2.60
CA GLU A 48 4.44 16.29 3.63
C GLU A 48 3.70 16.26 4.98
N ASN A 49 2.39 15.99 4.95
CA ASN A 49 1.59 15.83 6.15
C ASN A 49 1.70 14.38 6.66
N MET A 50 1.61 13.40 5.77
CA MET A 50 1.75 11.98 6.11
C MET A 50 3.11 11.64 6.71
N GLU A 51 4.18 12.30 6.26
CA GLU A 51 5.53 12.17 6.82
C GLU A 51 5.63 12.63 8.29
N LYS A 52 4.62 13.36 8.80
CA LYS A 52 4.56 13.84 10.19
C LYS A 52 3.58 13.03 11.03
N TRP A 53 2.30 13.02 10.64
CA TRP A 53 1.26 12.48 11.52
C TRP A 53 1.28 10.95 11.62
N LEU A 54 1.81 10.23 10.62
CA LEU A 54 1.94 8.76 10.72
C LEU A 54 2.99 8.38 11.77
N PRO A 55 4.24 8.91 11.72
CA PRO A 55 5.22 8.64 12.77
C PRO A 55 4.78 9.04 14.18
N GLU A 56 4.10 10.18 14.33
CA GLU A 56 3.49 10.62 15.60
C GLU A 56 2.48 9.60 16.16
N ASN A 57 1.93 8.74 15.30
CA ASN A 57 1.00 7.67 15.65
C ASN A 57 1.65 6.27 15.63
N GLY A 58 2.98 6.18 15.60
CA GLY A 58 3.73 4.93 15.64
C GLY A 58 3.75 4.15 14.32
N ILE A 59 3.46 4.81 13.20
CA ILE A 59 3.45 4.19 11.87
C ILE A 59 4.51 4.86 11.00
N GLU A 60 5.47 4.09 10.50
CA GLU A 60 6.47 4.61 9.57
C GLU A 60 5.85 4.88 8.20
N TYR A 61 6.27 5.97 7.57
CA TYR A 61 5.87 6.31 6.20
C TYR A 61 7.04 6.10 5.24
N VAL A 62 6.80 5.33 4.18
CA VAL A 62 7.77 5.10 3.11
C VAL A 62 7.12 5.38 1.77
N TRP A 63 7.73 6.21 0.93
CA TRP A 63 7.22 6.45 -0.42
C TRP A 63 7.98 5.59 -1.44
N LEU A 64 7.26 4.71 -2.14
CA LEU A 64 7.76 3.90 -3.26
C LEU A 64 7.03 4.22 -4.58
N GLY A 65 6.46 5.43 -4.71
CA GLY A 65 5.79 5.85 -5.94
C GLY A 65 6.71 5.94 -7.17
N LYS A 66 8.00 6.20 -6.95
CA LYS A 66 9.01 6.16 -8.02
C LYS A 66 9.05 4.78 -8.68
N GLU A 67 9.09 3.71 -7.91
CA GLU A 67 9.17 2.35 -8.40
C GLU A 67 7.80 1.74 -8.71
N LEU A 68 6.82 1.90 -7.83
CA LEU A 68 5.54 1.18 -7.85
C LEU A 68 4.33 2.04 -8.24
N GLY A 69 4.55 3.32 -8.56
CA GLY A 69 3.53 4.28 -8.97
C GLY A 69 2.69 3.89 -10.20
N GLY A 70 1.38 4.11 -10.13
CA GLY A 70 0.40 3.77 -11.16
C GLY A 70 0.50 4.54 -12.49
N TYR A 71 0.99 5.78 -12.46
CA TYR A 71 1.14 6.63 -13.65
C TYR A 71 2.37 6.22 -14.46
N ARG A 72 2.14 5.53 -15.59
CA ARG A 72 3.18 4.91 -16.43
C ARG A 72 2.84 5.01 -17.92
N LYS A 73 3.80 5.51 -18.72
CA LYS A 73 3.70 5.51 -20.18
C LYS A 73 3.67 4.07 -20.71
N GLY A 74 2.66 3.74 -21.52
CA GLY A 74 2.48 2.38 -22.06
C GLY A 74 1.81 1.39 -21.10
N GLY A 75 1.25 1.87 -19.98
CA GLY A 75 0.42 1.09 -19.08
C GLY A 75 1.17 0.29 -18.01
N TYR A 76 0.46 -0.02 -16.92
CA TYR A 76 1.07 -0.62 -15.73
C TYR A 76 1.62 -2.03 -15.97
N LYS A 77 0.93 -2.86 -16.78
CA LYS A 77 1.41 -4.22 -17.12
C LYS A 77 2.78 -4.19 -17.82
N LYS A 78 3.05 -3.19 -18.67
CA LYS A 78 4.36 -3.03 -19.31
C LYS A 78 5.42 -2.65 -18.26
N HIS A 79 5.07 -1.74 -17.35
CA HIS A 79 5.93 -1.33 -16.23
C HIS A 79 6.33 -2.50 -15.33
N MET A 80 5.44 -3.45 -15.06
CA MET A 80 5.73 -4.64 -14.25
C MET A 80 6.87 -5.52 -14.79
N ARG A 81 7.25 -5.36 -16.06
CA ARG A 81 8.35 -6.10 -16.70
C ARG A 81 9.71 -5.38 -16.59
N THR A 82 9.74 -4.18 -16.03
CA THR A 82 10.95 -3.35 -15.93
C THR A 82 11.81 -3.72 -14.72
N LYS A 83 13.11 -3.37 -14.77
CA LYS A 83 14.02 -3.50 -13.62
C LYS A 83 13.54 -2.66 -12.43
N LEU A 84 13.08 -1.44 -12.71
CA LEU A 84 12.58 -0.50 -11.70
C LEU A 84 11.41 -1.07 -10.89
N PHE A 85 10.46 -1.75 -11.54
CA PHE A 85 9.36 -2.41 -10.83
C PHE A 85 9.88 -3.54 -9.92
N ARG A 86 10.80 -4.37 -10.41
CA ARG A 86 11.39 -5.47 -9.62
C ARG A 86 12.15 -4.94 -8.40
N GLU A 87 12.88 -3.84 -8.56
CA GLU A 87 13.56 -3.14 -7.45
C GLU A 87 12.55 -2.65 -6.40
N GLY A 88 11.43 -2.05 -6.83
CA GLY A 88 10.35 -1.64 -5.92
C GLY A 88 9.73 -2.80 -5.15
N VAL A 89 9.46 -3.92 -5.82
CA VAL A 89 8.94 -5.14 -5.18
C VAL A 89 9.96 -5.69 -4.17
N LYS A 90 11.25 -5.69 -4.52
CA LYS A 90 12.32 -6.14 -3.62
C LYS A 90 12.34 -5.29 -2.33
N LYS A 91 12.37 -3.96 -2.46
CA LYS A 91 12.32 -3.03 -1.32
C LYS A 91 11.08 -3.25 -0.46
N LEU A 92 9.92 -3.41 -1.08
CA LEU A 92 8.67 -3.68 -0.36
C LEU A 92 8.75 -4.97 0.46
N LEU A 93 9.31 -6.05 -0.12
CA LEU A 93 9.46 -7.32 0.58
C LEU A 93 10.52 -7.29 1.68
N GLU A 94 11.61 -6.54 1.50
CA GLU A 94 12.62 -6.31 2.54
C GLU A 94 12.00 -5.62 3.77
N ILE A 95 11.10 -4.64 3.56
CA ILE A 95 10.35 -3.98 4.64
C ILE A 95 9.35 -4.97 5.27
N ALA A 96 8.56 -5.66 4.45
CA ALA A 96 7.51 -6.58 4.91
C ALA A 96 8.05 -7.82 5.65
N ALA A 97 9.31 -8.18 5.43
CA ALA A 97 9.99 -9.24 6.17
C ALA A 97 10.31 -8.84 7.63
N GLN A 98 10.37 -7.54 7.92
CA GLN A 98 10.73 -7.02 9.24
C GLN A 98 9.54 -6.42 10.00
N LYS A 99 8.60 -5.80 9.28
CA LYS A 99 7.49 -5.03 9.87
C LYS A 99 6.19 -5.27 9.13
N ARG A 100 5.09 -5.21 9.87
CA ARG A 100 3.73 -5.36 9.31
C ARG A 100 3.43 -4.20 8.36
N THR A 101 3.42 -4.50 7.07
CA THR A 101 3.51 -3.47 6.01
C THR A 101 2.21 -3.38 5.21
N CYS A 102 1.72 -2.16 5.01
CA CYS A 102 0.55 -1.87 4.20
C CYS A 102 0.91 -0.97 3.01
N ILE A 103 0.57 -1.37 1.79
CA ILE A 103 0.66 -0.46 0.63
C ILE A 103 -0.58 0.42 0.51
N MET A 104 -0.40 1.71 0.26
CA MET A 104 -1.49 2.69 0.14
C MET A 104 -1.60 3.25 -1.28
N CYS A 105 -2.85 3.43 -1.74
CA CYS A 105 -3.19 4.30 -2.87
C CYS A 105 -4.45 5.14 -2.55
N MET A 106 -4.97 5.88 -3.53
CA MET A 106 -6.18 6.69 -3.38
C MET A 106 -7.47 5.86 -3.33
N GLU A 107 -7.73 5.06 -4.37
CA GLU A 107 -9.01 4.37 -4.56
C GLU A 107 -9.32 3.36 -3.45
N THR A 108 -10.55 3.37 -2.90
CA THR A 108 -10.98 2.44 -1.85
C THR A 108 -10.99 1.00 -2.35
N ASN A 109 -11.56 0.72 -3.52
CA ASN A 109 -11.69 -0.63 -4.06
C ASN A 109 -10.45 -1.01 -4.91
N PRO A 110 -9.66 -2.03 -4.50
CA PRO A 110 -8.46 -2.41 -5.24
C PRO A 110 -8.73 -2.74 -6.72
N LYS A 111 -9.92 -3.24 -7.07
CA LYS A 111 -10.32 -3.56 -8.45
C LYS A 111 -10.12 -2.41 -9.43
N TYR A 112 -10.33 -1.17 -8.99
CA TYR A 112 -10.23 0.03 -9.82
C TYR A 112 -8.90 0.77 -9.67
N CYS A 113 -7.97 0.18 -8.92
CA CYS A 113 -6.68 0.79 -8.60
C CYS A 113 -5.52 0.02 -9.23
N HIS A 114 -4.38 0.67 -9.47
CA HIS A 114 -3.17 -0.04 -9.92
C HIS A 114 -2.63 -1.00 -8.86
N ARG A 115 -2.93 -0.79 -7.57
CA ARG A 115 -2.43 -1.64 -6.49
C ARG A 115 -2.87 -3.10 -6.63
N ARG A 116 -3.94 -3.42 -7.36
CA ARG A 116 -4.31 -4.81 -7.71
C ARG A 116 -3.22 -5.54 -8.48
N PHE A 117 -2.46 -4.84 -9.32
CA PHE A 117 -1.37 -5.44 -10.09
C PHE A 117 -0.17 -5.76 -9.20
N ILE A 118 0.09 -4.92 -8.19
CA ILE A 118 1.11 -5.18 -7.16
C ILE A 118 0.66 -6.38 -6.34
N ALA A 119 -0.58 -6.37 -5.82
CA ALA A 119 -1.16 -7.47 -5.05
C ALA A 119 -1.04 -8.81 -5.78
N ALA A 120 -1.57 -8.90 -7.02
CA ALA A 120 -1.48 -10.11 -7.82
C ALA A 120 -0.04 -10.55 -8.13
N HIS A 121 0.92 -9.61 -8.22
CA HIS A 121 2.33 -9.97 -8.38
C HIS A 121 2.93 -10.56 -7.10
N LEU A 122 2.57 -10.03 -5.94
CA LEU A 122 2.99 -10.54 -4.64
C LEU A 122 2.39 -11.93 -4.38
N GLU A 123 1.10 -12.13 -4.67
CA GLU A 123 0.41 -13.41 -4.53
C GLU A 123 1.05 -14.51 -5.39
N ARG A 124 1.39 -14.21 -6.64
CA ARG A 124 2.14 -15.15 -7.50
C ARG A 124 3.54 -15.49 -6.97
N LYS A 125 4.07 -14.70 -6.05
CA LYS A 125 5.33 -14.96 -5.33
C LYS A 125 5.13 -15.67 -3.99
N GLY A 126 3.91 -16.10 -3.69
CA GLY A 126 3.55 -16.77 -2.44
C GLY A 126 3.37 -15.83 -1.25
N VAL A 127 3.28 -14.51 -1.48
CA VAL A 127 3.03 -13.53 -0.41
C VAL A 127 1.52 -13.49 -0.14
N LYS A 128 1.13 -13.55 1.13
CA LYS A 128 -0.28 -13.34 1.50
C LYS A 128 -0.63 -11.87 1.37
N VAL A 129 -1.68 -11.53 0.62
CA VAL A 129 -2.17 -10.15 0.51
C VAL A 129 -3.53 -10.01 1.19
N ILE A 130 -3.69 -8.94 1.97
CA ILE A 130 -4.95 -8.63 2.67
C ILE A 130 -5.39 -7.21 2.30
N HIS A 131 -6.60 -7.05 1.79
CA HIS A 131 -7.15 -5.74 1.46
C HIS A 131 -7.96 -5.17 2.63
N ILE A 132 -7.53 -4.04 3.19
CA ILE A 132 -8.25 -3.29 4.23
C ILE A 132 -9.28 -2.38 3.55
N ILE A 133 -10.57 -2.69 3.72
CA ILE A 133 -11.68 -1.94 3.12
C ILE A 133 -12.50 -1.20 4.17
N ALA A 134 -12.84 -1.86 5.28
CA ALA A 134 -13.69 -1.32 6.33
C ALA A 134 -13.31 -1.86 7.72
N LYS A 135 -13.81 -1.17 8.75
CA LYS A 135 -13.63 -1.55 10.16
C LYS A 135 -14.36 -2.85 10.47
N GLY A 136 -13.80 -3.71 11.31
CA GLY A 136 -14.39 -4.99 11.68
C GLY A 136 -14.36 -6.02 10.55
N GLN A 137 -13.58 -5.78 9.51
CA GLN A 137 -13.48 -6.69 8.38
C GLN A 137 -12.72 -7.96 8.80
N GLN A 138 -13.40 -9.10 8.71
CA GLN A 138 -12.72 -10.40 8.81
C GLN A 138 -12.04 -10.70 7.47
N ASN A 139 -10.74 -11.04 7.53
CA ASN A 139 -9.80 -11.29 6.42
C ASN A 139 -10.46 -11.61 5.06
N LEU A 140 -10.61 -10.60 4.19
CA LEU A 140 -10.91 -10.83 2.77
C LEU A 140 -9.60 -11.24 2.10
N ILE A 141 -9.33 -12.55 2.08
CA ILE A 141 -8.33 -13.13 1.20
C ILE A 141 -9.00 -13.16 -0.19
N HIS A 142 -8.75 -12.14 -0.99
CA HIS A 142 -9.21 -12.17 -2.39
C HIS A 142 -8.13 -12.88 -3.19
N MET A 143 -8.38 -14.13 -3.58
CA MET A 143 -7.64 -14.74 -4.67
C MET A 143 -8.11 -14.04 -5.96
N ILE A 144 -7.29 -13.15 -6.53
CA ILE A 144 -7.55 -12.53 -7.84
C ILE A 144 -7.09 -13.47 -8.95
#